data_AF-A0A5F8GJG3-F1
#
_entry.id   AF-A0A5F8GJG3-F1
#
_cell.length_a   1.000
_cell.length_b   1.000
_cell.length_c   1.000
_cell.angle_alpha   90.00
_cell.angle_beta   90.00
_cell.angle_gamma   90.00
#
_symmetry.space_group_name_H-M   'P 1'
#
loop_
_entity.id
_entity.type
_entity.pdbx_description
1 polymer ?
#
loop_
_entity_poly.entity_id
_entity_poly.type
_entity_poly.pdbx_seq_one_letter_code
_entity_poly.pdbx_strand_id
1 'polypeptide(L)'
;MEETLLLNVEGVRKTILHGGTGELPQFLSGSRVTFHFRTLKCDDERTVIDDSKLAGRPMHIVIGNMFKLEVWEILLTSMRIGEVAEFWCSAIHTGIYPLLSRSLRQIAEGKDPTESYVHTCGLANMFAYHTLGYEDLDELQKEPQPLIFITELLKVEAPSDYKRETWSLNNDEKMQVVPILHGDGNRLFKLGRYEEAAAKYQEAIICLKNLQTKEKDLGKSSWLQLEKMVNTLVLNYCQCLLKQDEFYEVLEHTSDIIRHHPVRKWPWGGRKRDSGNFFQGFPPPPPPPPPGPFSYR
;
A
#
# COMPACT_ATOMS: atom_id res chain seq x y z
N MET A 1 -36.68 -7.71 -19.35
CA MET A 1 -37.02 -7.29 -17.98
C MET A 1 -35.93 -7.88 -17.12
N GLU A 2 -34.97 -7.04 -16.76
CA GLU A 2 -33.61 -7.40 -16.32
C GLU A 2 -33.63 -8.18 -15.00
N GLU A 3 -32.93 -9.31 -14.98
CA GLU A 3 -32.66 -10.05 -13.75
C GLU A 3 -31.75 -9.20 -12.86
N THR A 4 -32.35 -8.45 -11.93
CA THR A 4 -31.59 -7.80 -10.85
C THR A 4 -31.01 -8.89 -9.96
N LEU A 5 -29.71 -9.12 -10.08
CA LEU A 5 -29.01 -10.06 -9.20
C LEU A 5 -28.66 -9.33 -7.92
N LEU A 6 -29.20 -9.83 -6.80
CA LEU A 6 -28.66 -9.54 -5.49
C LEU A 6 -27.37 -10.36 -5.37
N LEU A 7 -26.23 -9.69 -5.55
CA LEU A 7 -25.01 -10.16 -4.93
C LEU A 7 -25.34 -10.24 -3.42
N ASN A 8 -25.01 -11.33 -2.72
CA ASN A 8 -25.35 -11.54 -1.30
C ASN A 8 -24.63 -10.53 -0.36
N VAL A 9 -24.70 -9.24 -0.68
CA VAL A 9 -23.99 -8.10 -0.15
C VAL A 9 -25.01 -6.99 -0.03
N GLU A 10 -25.20 -6.54 1.20
CA GLU A 10 -26.15 -5.49 1.52
C GLU A 10 -25.83 -4.20 0.73
N GLY A 11 -26.86 -3.56 0.18
CA GLY A 11 -26.70 -2.27 -0.50
C GLY A 11 -26.04 -2.34 -1.88
N VAL A 12 -25.98 -3.51 -2.52
CA VAL A 12 -25.50 -3.67 -3.90
C VAL A 12 -26.57 -4.31 -4.77
N ARG A 13 -26.83 -3.72 -5.95
CA ARG A 13 -27.74 -4.29 -6.95
C ARG A 13 -27.05 -4.32 -8.30
N LYS A 14 -27.08 -5.47 -8.97
CA LYS A 14 -26.50 -5.66 -10.29
C LYS A 14 -27.59 -5.76 -11.35
N THR A 15 -27.39 -5.07 -12.45
CA THR A 15 -28.20 -5.15 -13.67
C THR A 15 -27.26 -5.41 -14.85
N ILE A 16 -27.47 -6.50 -15.59
CA ILE A 16 -26.64 -6.84 -16.75
C ILE A 16 -27.17 -6.08 -17.97
N LEU A 17 -26.37 -5.15 -18.50
CA LEU A 17 -26.69 -4.37 -19.70
C LEU A 17 -26.30 -5.11 -20.98
N HIS A 18 -25.19 -5.84 -20.93
CA HIS A 18 -24.72 -6.71 -22.02
C HIS A 18 -24.14 -7.99 -21.43
N GLY A 19 -24.65 -9.13 -21.88
CA GLY A 19 -24.15 -10.43 -21.42
C GLY A 19 -22.73 -10.69 -21.88
N GLY A 20 -21.88 -11.19 -20.99
CA GLY A 20 -20.53 -11.64 -21.35
C GLY A 20 -20.53 -12.98 -22.06
N THR A 21 -19.33 -13.39 -22.46
CA THR A 21 -19.06 -14.65 -23.16
C THR A 21 -18.47 -15.70 -22.23
N GLY A 22 -18.69 -16.98 -22.56
CA GLY A 22 -18.13 -18.11 -21.82
C GLY A 22 -18.75 -18.30 -20.43
N GLU A 23 -18.02 -19.07 -19.62
CA GLU A 23 -18.36 -19.31 -18.21
C GLU A 23 -17.80 -18.19 -17.31
N LEU A 24 -18.29 -18.14 -16.06
CA LEU A 24 -17.76 -17.21 -15.07
C LEU A 24 -16.28 -17.55 -14.80
N PRO A 25 -15.35 -16.60 -14.97
CA PRO A 25 -13.93 -16.85 -14.74
C PRO A 25 -13.66 -17.29 -13.30
N GLN A 26 -12.60 -18.09 -13.10
CA GLN A 26 -12.12 -18.38 -11.77
C GLN A 26 -11.22 -17.23 -11.28
N PHE A 27 -11.70 -16.46 -10.31
CA PHE A 27 -10.96 -15.35 -9.71
C PHE A 27 -10.11 -15.85 -8.54
N LEU A 28 -8.89 -16.29 -8.83
CA LEU A 28 -7.92 -16.66 -7.79
C LEU A 28 -7.37 -15.41 -7.10
N SER A 29 -6.99 -15.52 -5.82
CA SER A 29 -6.20 -14.46 -5.18
C SER A 29 -4.94 -14.17 -5.99
N GLY A 30 -4.68 -12.90 -6.25
CA GLY A 30 -3.61 -12.45 -7.14
C GLY A 30 -3.98 -12.39 -8.62
N SER A 31 -5.21 -12.72 -9.01
CA SER A 31 -5.63 -12.58 -10.42
C SER A 31 -5.68 -11.11 -10.80
N ARG A 32 -5.14 -10.76 -11.97
CA ARG A 32 -5.23 -9.41 -12.52
C ARG A 32 -6.51 -9.31 -13.34
N VAL A 33 -7.37 -8.36 -12.99
CA VAL A 33 -8.64 -8.11 -13.65
C VAL A 33 -8.54 -6.78 -14.37
N THR A 34 -8.73 -6.77 -15.68
CA THR A 34 -8.71 -5.58 -16.53
C THR A 34 -10.12 -5.25 -16.99
N PHE A 35 -10.54 -4.01 -16.81
CA PHE A 35 -11.92 -3.57 -17.06
C PHE A 35 -11.98 -2.08 -17.42
N HIS A 36 -13.05 -1.70 -18.11
CA HIS A 36 -13.49 -0.32 -18.16
C HIS A 36 -14.54 -0.08 -17.08
N PHE A 37 -14.56 1.12 -16.54
CA PHE A 37 -15.61 1.60 -15.65
C PHE A 37 -16.04 3.02 -16.03
N ARG A 38 -17.27 3.35 -15.62
CA ARG A 38 -17.86 4.68 -15.58
C ARG A 38 -18.61 4.82 -14.27
N THR A 39 -18.33 5.87 -13.52
CA THR A 39 -18.98 6.16 -12.24
C THR A 39 -19.92 7.33 -12.39
N LEU A 40 -21.14 7.17 -11.89
CA LEU A 40 -22.22 8.15 -12.00
C LEU A 40 -22.82 8.45 -10.62
N LYS A 41 -23.29 9.68 -10.43
CA LYS A 41 -24.21 10.03 -9.33
C LYS A 41 -25.58 9.39 -9.57
N CYS A 42 -26.34 9.20 -8.49
CA CYS A 42 -27.72 8.70 -8.54
C CYS A 42 -28.76 9.83 -8.73
N ASP A 43 -28.35 10.97 -9.28
CA ASP A 43 -29.24 12.09 -9.62
C ASP A 43 -30.00 11.81 -10.93
N ASP A 44 -31.02 12.63 -11.21
CA ASP A 44 -31.87 12.46 -12.40
C ASP A 44 -31.08 12.55 -13.71
N GLU A 45 -30.02 13.34 -13.72
CA GLU A 45 -29.13 13.53 -14.88
C GLU A 45 -28.06 12.43 -15.03
N ARG A 46 -27.92 11.55 -14.03
CA ARG A 46 -26.84 10.55 -13.93
C ARG A 46 -25.46 11.18 -14.19
N THR A 47 -25.14 12.22 -13.42
CA THR A 47 -23.91 13.01 -13.58
C THR A 47 -22.67 12.12 -13.52
N VAL A 48 -21.81 12.23 -14.53
CA VAL A 48 -20.59 11.41 -14.65
C VAL A 48 -19.49 11.98 -13.77
N ILE A 49 -18.91 11.14 -12.91
CA ILE A 49 -17.78 11.52 -12.05
C ILE A 49 -16.45 11.09 -12.69
N ASP A 50 -16.38 9.85 -13.17
CA ASP A 50 -15.18 9.31 -13.82
C ASP A 50 -15.57 8.36 -14.96
N ASP A 51 -14.74 8.33 -16.01
CA ASP A 51 -14.91 7.43 -17.15
C ASP A 51 -13.55 6.99 -17.70
N SER A 52 -13.24 5.71 -17.54
CA SER A 52 -11.99 5.12 -18.02
C SER A 52 -11.84 5.12 -19.54
N LYS A 53 -12.94 5.10 -20.30
CA LYS A 53 -12.89 5.16 -21.76
C LYS A 53 -12.51 6.56 -22.22
N LEU A 54 -13.02 7.60 -21.55
CA LEU A 54 -12.60 8.99 -21.79
C LEU A 54 -11.15 9.23 -21.38
N ALA A 55 -10.68 8.58 -20.32
CA ALA A 55 -9.27 8.61 -19.91
C ALA A 55 -8.33 7.82 -20.87
N GLY A 56 -8.89 7.11 -21.86
CA GLY A 56 -8.14 6.43 -22.93
C GLY A 56 -7.42 5.15 -22.50
N ARG A 57 -7.61 4.66 -21.28
CA ARG A 57 -6.97 3.43 -20.79
C ARG A 57 -7.88 2.62 -19.86
N PRO A 58 -7.93 1.28 -20.01
CA PRO A 58 -8.63 0.43 -19.06
C PRO A 58 -7.89 0.43 -17.72
N MET A 59 -8.64 0.14 -16.66
CA MET A 59 -8.09 -0.03 -15.32
C MET A 59 -7.79 -1.50 -15.06
N HIS A 60 -6.88 -1.77 -14.13
CA HIS A 60 -6.72 -3.10 -13.59
C HIS A 60 -6.68 -3.09 -12.07
N ILE A 61 -7.22 -4.16 -11.47
CA ILE A 61 -7.06 -4.46 -10.04
C ILE A 61 -6.51 -5.86 -9.88
N VAL A 62 -5.95 -6.14 -8.71
CA VAL A 62 -5.49 -7.48 -8.33
C VAL A 62 -6.36 -8.01 -7.21
N ILE A 63 -7.06 -9.09 -7.48
CA ILE A 63 -8.01 -9.71 -6.55
C ILE A 63 -7.29 -10.16 -5.28
N GLY A 64 -7.88 -9.91 -4.12
CA GLY A 64 -7.34 -10.31 -2.82
C GLY A 64 -6.27 -9.38 -2.24
N ASN A 65 -5.89 -8.28 -2.92
CA ASN A 65 -4.94 -7.30 -2.37
C ASN A 65 -5.61 -6.20 -1.52
N MET A 66 -6.91 -6.37 -1.20
CA MET A 66 -7.75 -5.35 -0.54
C MET A 66 -7.59 -4.00 -1.23
N PHE A 67 -8.13 -3.94 -2.45
CA PHE A 67 -8.18 -2.70 -3.22
C PHE A 67 -8.82 -1.59 -2.39
N LYS A 68 -8.45 -0.31 -2.64
CA LYS A 68 -8.95 0.82 -1.84
C LYS A 68 -10.47 0.78 -1.67
N LEU A 69 -11.19 0.36 -2.72
CA LEU A 69 -12.63 0.17 -2.75
C LEU A 69 -12.98 -1.32 -2.87
N GLU A 70 -13.18 -1.99 -1.74
CA GLU A 70 -13.38 -3.44 -1.65
C GLU A 70 -14.60 -3.94 -2.43
N VAL A 71 -15.68 -3.14 -2.49
CA VAL A 71 -16.90 -3.53 -3.20
C VAL A 71 -16.62 -3.83 -4.68
N TRP A 72 -15.63 -3.18 -5.32
CA TRP A 72 -15.30 -3.43 -6.72
C TRP A 72 -14.79 -4.84 -6.98
N GLU A 73 -14.08 -5.48 -6.04
CA GLU A 73 -13.70 -6.88 -6.17
C GLU A 73 -14.96 -7.77 -6.24
N ILE A 74 -15.98 -7.46 -5.44
CA ILE A 74 -17.26 -8.18 -5.44
C ILE A 74 -18.00 -7.96 -6.76
N LEU A 75 -18.04 -6.72 -7.27
CA LEU A 75 -18.72 -6.41 -8.54
C LEU A 75 -18.08 -7.19 -9.69
N LEU A 76 -16.75 -7.11 -9.81
CA LEU A 76 -16.00 -7.68 -10.93
C LEU A 76 -15.98 -9.21 -10.91
N THR A 77 -15.89 -9.83 -9.72
CA THR A 77 -15.92 -11.29 -9.57
C THR A 77 -17.28 -11.91 -9.92
N SER A 78 -18.33 -11.09 -10.02
CA SER A 78 -19.65 -11.53 -10.47
C SER A 78 -19.82 -11.55 -12.00
N MET A 79 -18.85 -11.01 -12.76
CA MET A 79 -18.99 -10.74 -14.19
C MET A 79 -18.29 -11.76 -15.07
N ARG A 80 -18.86 -12.02 -16.25
CA ARG A 80 -18.22 -12.78 -17.34
C ARG A 80 -17.36 -11.88 -18.22
N ILE A 81 -16.41 -12.46 -18.93
CA ILE A 81 -15.55 -11.71 -19.87
C ILE A 81 -16.40 -11.13 -21.00
N GLY A 82 -16.27 -9.83 -21.24
CA GLY A 82 -17.07 -9.05 -22.18
C GLY A 82 -18.42 -8.58 -21.63
N GLU A 83 -18.77 -8.92 -20.39
CA GLU A 83 -20.01 -8.46 -19.76
C GLU A 83 -19.95 -6.95 -19.49
N VAL A 84 -21.06 -6.26 -19.75
CA VAL A 84 -21.30 -4.88 -19.30
C VAL A 84 -22.43 -4.91 -18.27
N ALA A 85 -22.14 -4.46 -17.06
CA ALA A 85 -23.12 -4.45 -15.98
C ALA A 85 -23.16 -3.10 -15.27
N GLU A 86 -24.36 -2.66 -14.93
CA GLU A 86 -24.66 -1.54 -14.06
C GLU A 86 -24.78 -2.04 -12.62
N PHE A 87 -24.06 -1.42 -11.71
CA PHE A 87 -24.10 -1.71 -10.29
C PHE A 87 -24.52 -0.48 -9.53
N TRP A 88 -25.67 -0.55 -8.87
CA TRP A 88 -26.04 0.44 -7.86
C TRP A 88 -25.42 0.04 -6.53
N CYS A 89 -24.67 0.96 -5.92
CA CYS A 89 -24.03 0.76 -4.61
C CYS A 89 -24.48 1.85 -3.64
N SER A 90 -24.92 1.43 -2.45
CA SER A 90 -25.31 2.34 -1.37
C SER A 90 -24.12 3.13 -0.81
N ALA A 91 -24.41 4.21 -0.09
CA ALA A 91 -23.41 5.05 0.56
C ALA A 91 -22.47 4.29 1.53
N ILE A 92 -22.89 3.11 2.00
CA ILE A 92 -22.09 2.21 2.86
C ILE A 92 -20.79 1.81 2.17
N HIS A 93 -20.83 1.62 0.84
CA HIS A 93 -19.68 1.18 0.06
C HIS A 93 -18.92 2.32 -0.62
N THR A 94 -19.57 3.45 -0.86
CA THR A 94 -19.03 4.51 -1.74
C THR A 94 -18.32 5.64 -1.00
N GLY A 95 -18.34 5.68 0.34
CA GLY A 95 -17.78 6.80 1.12
C GLY A 95 -16.29 7.08 0.90
N ILE A 96 -15.52 6.07 0.47
CA ILE A 96 -14.10 6.17 0.14
C ILE A 96 -13.82 6.43 -1.36
N TYR A 97 -14.87 6.45 -2.19
CA TYR A 97 -14.75 6.69 -3.63
C TYR A 97 -14.05 8.01 -3.99
N PRO A 98 -14.28 9.15 -3.30
CA PRO A 98 -13.57 10.41 -3.60
C PRO A 98 -12.05 10.27 -3.55
N LEU A 99 -11.51 9.53 -2.57
CA LEU A 99 -10.07 9.29 -2.43
C LEU A 99 -9.52 8.40 -3.55
N LEU A 100 -10.32 7.42 -3.97
CA LEU A 100 -9.99 6.57 -5.12
C LEU A 100 -9.99 7.41 -6.40
N SER A 101 -11.07 8.16 -6.68
CA SER A 101 -11.21 9.03 -7.86
C SER A 101 -10.05 10.01 -8.00
N ARG A 102 -9.65 10.67 -6.90
CA ARG A 102 -8.45 11.52 -6.89
C ARG A 102 -7.21 10.78 -7.39
N SER A 103 -7.00 9.55 -6.89
CA SER A 103 -5.88 8.70 -7.31
C SER A 103 -5.99 8.32 -8.81
N LEU A 104 -7.20 8.02 -9.29
CA LEU A 104 -7.47 7.68 -10.70
C LEU A 104 -7.17 8.85 -11.64
N ARG A 105 -7.57 10.07 -11.27
CA ARG A 105 -7.30 11.30 -12.04
C ARG A 105 -5.80 11.59 -12.11
N GLN A 106 -5.08 11.46 -11.00
CA GLN A 106 -3.62 11.61 -10.97
C GLN A 106 -2.92 10.59 -11.88
N ILE A 107 -3.35 9.32 -11.82
CA ILE A 107 -2.84 8.28 -12.72
C ILE A 107 -3.13 8.65 -14.17
N ALA A 108 -4.35 9.14 -14.48
CA ALA A 108 -4.77 9.58 -15.81
C ALA A 108 -3.88 10.71 -16.36
N GLU A 109 -3.41 11.61 -15.50
CA GLU A 109 -2.45 12.68 -15.82
C GLU A 109 -0.99 12.19 -15.95
N GLY A 110 -0.71 10.92 -15.66
CA GLY A 110 0.63 10.33 -15.76
C GLY A 110 1.51 10.53 -14.52
N LYS A 111 0.93 10.98 -13.40
CA LYS A 111 1.63 11.06 -12.11
C LYS A 111 1.75 9.68 -11.49
N ASP A 112 2.86 9.40 -10.82
CA ASP A 112 3.10 8.09 -10.21
C ASP A 112 2.13 7.87 -9.02
N PRO A 113 1.41 6.74 -8.93
CA PRO A 113 0.55 6.42 -7.78
C PRO A 113 1.29 6.37 -6.43
N THR A 114 2.62 6.19 -6.44
CA THR A 114 3.50 6.22 -5.25
C THR A 114 4.00 7.62 -4.90
N GLU A 115 4.01 8.60 -5.82
CA GLU A 115 4.36 10.00 -5.50
C GLU A 115 3.38 10.60 -4.50
N SER A 116 2.11 10.19 -4.50
CA SER A 116 1.15 10.61 -3.46
C SER A 116 1.47 10.07 -2.06
N TYR A 117 2.38 9.10 -1.93
CA TYR A 117 2.82 8.52 -0.66
C TYR A 117 4.17 9.08 -0.17
N VAL A 118 4.87 9.86 -0.98
CA VAL A 118 6.17 10.44 -0.62
C VAL A 118 5.97 11.86 -0.08
N HIS A 119 6.18 11.99 1.24
CA HIS A 119 6.33 13.25 1.98
C HIS A 119 5.16 14.25 2.01
N THR A 120 4.22 14.03 2.94
CA THR A 120 3.70 15.15 3.75
C THR A 120 3.88 14.84 5.23
N CYS A 121 5.03 15.21 5.78
CA CYS A 121 5.29 15.17 7.22
C CYS A 121 4.23 15.99 7.98
N GLY A 122 3.65 15.37 9.01
CA GLY A 122 3.08 15.85 10.29
C GLY A 122 2.31 17.17 10.43
N LEU A 123 2.61 18.22 9.68
CA LEU A 123 2.06 19.57 9.83
C LEU A 123 1.33 20.08 8.58
N ALA A 124 1.71 19.64 7.37
CA ALA A 124 0.99 19.98 6.13
C ALA A 124 -0.39 19.30 6.06
N ASN A 125 -0.51 18.12 6.69
CA ASN A 125 -1.76 17.36 6.73
C ASN A 125 -2.83 18.01 7.63
N MET A 126 -2.45 18.93 8.55
CA MET A 126 -3.38 19.62 9.45
C MET A 126 -4.18 20.74 8.78
N PHE A 127 -3.72 21.25 7.63
CA PHE A 127 -4.41 22.31 6.87
C PHE A 127 -5.09 21.81 5.59
N ALA A 128 -4.88 20.55 5.19
CA ALA A 128 -5.44 19.95 3.98
C ALA A 128 -6.76 19.19 4.20
N TYR A 129 -7.44 19.40 5.34
CA TYR A 129 -8.60 18.60 5.76
C TYR A 129 -9.93 18.91 5.04
N HIS A 130 -9.95 19.81 4.06
CA HIS A 130 -11.22 20.22 3.43
C HIS A 130 -11.29 20.07 1.91
N THR A 131 -10.19 19.73 1.23
CA THR A 131 -10.22 19.59 -0.23
C THR A 131 -9.23 18.57 -0.77
N LEU A 132 -9.72 17.73 -1.69
CA LEU A 132 -9.01 16.81 -2.56
C LEU A 132 -8.45 17.51 -3.81
N GLY A 133 -8.69 18.81 -3.95
CA GLY A 133 -8.33 19.62 -5.13
C GLY A 133 -9.34 19.53 -6.27
N TYR A 134 -10.49 18.88 -6.04
CA TYR A 134 -11.56 18.72 -7.02
C TYR A 134 -12.90 18.97 -6.34
N GLU A 135 -13.61 20.02 -6.75
CA GLU A 135 -14.85 20.48 -6.12
C GLU A 135 -15.91 19.38 -6.07
N ASP A 136 -16.05 18.62 -7.15
CA ASP A 136 -16.99 17.50 -7.25
C ASP A 136 -16.67 16.34 -6.29
N LEU A 137 -15.39 16.07 -6.04
CA LEU A 137 -14.96 15.05 -5.07
C LEU A 137 -15.07 15.55 -3.63
N ASP A 138 -14.88 16.84 -3.40
CA ASP A 138 -15.03 17.47 -2.08
C ASP A 138 -16.48 17.46 -1.62
N GLU A 139 -17.41 17.78 -2.52
CA GLU A 139 -18.84 17.61 -2.29
C GLU A 139 -19.19 16.16 -1.96
N LEU A 140 -18.70 15.22 -2.76
CA LEU A 140 -18.95 13.80 -2.56
C LEU A 140 -18.35 13.26 -1.25
N GLN A 141 -17.25 13.85 -0.77
CA GLN A 141 -16.65 13.52 0.52
C GLN A 141 -17.44 14.13 1.70
N LYS A 142 -17.98 15.34 1.55
CA LYS A 142 -18.83 15.98 2.57
C LYS A 142 -20.16 15.26 2.72
N GLU A 143 -20.76 14.85 1.62
CA GLU A 143 -22.05 14.16 1.58
C GLU A 143 -21.94 12.81 0.84
N PRO A 144 -21.53 11.74 1.56
CA PRO A 144 -21.52 10.40 1.00
C PRO A 144 -22.91 9.99 0.50
N GLN A 145 -22.99 9.61 -0.77
CA GLN A 145 -24.22 9.25 -1.45
C GLN A 145 -24.05 7.93 -2.22
N PRO A 146 -25.15 7.22 -2.55
CA PRO A 146 -25.07 6.06 -3.43
C PRO A 146 -24.52 6.46 -4.81
N LEU A 147 -23.78 5.54 -5.43
CA LEU A 147 -23.20 5.70 -6.76
C LEU A 147 -23.59 4.55 -7.66
N ILE A 148 -23.58 4.81 -8.97
CA ILE A 148 -23.76 3.81 -10.01
C ILE A 148 -22.40 3.55 -10.66
N PHE A 149 -21.97 2.30 -10.67
CA PHE A 149 -20.79 1.84 -11.40
C PHE A 149 -21.23 1.06 -12.63
N ILE A 150 -21.00 1.58 -13.82
CA ILE A 150 -21.11 0.81 -15.06
C ILE A 150 -19.73 0.26 -15.37
N THR A 151 -19.61 -1.06 -15.46
CA THR A 151 -18.32 -1.71 -15.70
C THR A 151 -18.41 -2.65 -16.89
N GLU A 152 -17.31 -2.78 -17.62
CA GLU A 152 -17.11 -3.70 -18.73
C GLU A 152 -15.88 -4.55 -18.43
N LEU A 153 -16.07 -5.85 -18.21
CA LEU A 153 -14.98 -6.76 -17.88
C LEU A 153 -14.25 -7.17 -19.17
N LEU A 154 -12.97 -6.82 -19.31
CA LEU A 154 -12.22 -7.09 -20.54
C LEU A 154 -11.40 -8.37 -20.46
N LYS A 155 -10.68 -8.57 -19.35
CA LYS A 155 -9.71 -9.65 -19.21
C LYS A 155 -9.54 -10.06 -17.75
N VAL A 156 -9.33 -11.35 -17.54
CA VAL A 156 -8.89 -11.93 -16.26
C VAL A 156 -7.65 -12.76 -16.53
N GLU A 157 -6.58 -12.50 -15.80
CA GLU A 157 -5.29 -13.21 -15.91
C GLU A 157 -4.97 -13.87 -14.59
N ALA A 158 -4.57 -15.14 -14.64
CA ALA A 158 -4.18 -15.86 -13.43
C ALA A 158 -2.88 -15.27 -12.86
N PRO A 159 -2.60 -15.47 -11.56
CA PRO A 159 -1.36 -14.99 -10.93
C PRO A 159 -0.07 -15.45 -11.63
N SER A 160 -0.11 -16.58 -12.34
CA SER A 160 0.99 -17.14 -13.13
C SER A 160 1.23 -16.45 -14.47
N ASP A 161 0.23 -15.74 -14.98
CA ASP A 161 0.19 -15.29 -16.38
C ASP A 161 0.80 -13.90 -16.58
N TYR A 162 1.16 -13.23 -15.48
CA TYR A 162 1.81 -11.92 -15.50
C TYR A 162 2.89 -11.81 -14.43
N LYS A 163 3.89 -10.95 -14.68
CA LYS A 163 4.92 -10.65 -13.68
C LYS A 163 4.29 -9.82 -12.56
N ARG A 164 4.02 -10.46 -11.42
CA ARG A 164 3.46 -9.78 -10.23
C ARG A 164 4.50 -8.83 -9.64
N GLU A 165 4.17 -7.55 -9.60
CA GLU A 165 4.95 -6.55 -8.89
C GLU A 165 4.67 -6.65 -7.39
N THR A 166 5.66 -6.39 -6.53
CA THR A 166 5.60 -6.70 -5.10
C THR A 166 4.51 -5.91 -4.34
N TRP A 167 4.06 -4.78 -4.88
CA TRP A 167 2.90 -4.03 -4.37
C TRP A 167 1.56 -4.74 -4.59
N SER A 168 1.48 -5.71 -5.50
CA SER A 168 0.27 -6.45 -5.88
C SER A 168 -0.04 -7.70 -5.02
N LEU A 169 0.82 -7.98 -4.03
CA LEU A 169 0.71 -9.17 -3.17
C LEU A 169 -0.29 -8.94 -2.02
N ASN A 170 -1.11 -9.95 -1.70
CA ASN A 170 -2.02 -9.88 -0.55
C ASN A 170 -1.24 -9.92 0.79
N ASN A 171 -1.93 -9.78 1.93
CA ASN A 171 -1.26 -9.68 3.22
C ASN A 171 -0.46 -10.95 3.61
N ASP A 172 -1.03 -12.14 3.36
CA ASP A 172 -0.40 -13.42 3.67
C ASP A 172 0.80 -13.70 2.74
N GLU A 173 0.65 -13.37 1.46
CA GLU A 173 1.70 -13.44 0.44
C GLU A 173 2.85 -12.45 0.78
N LYS A 174 2.53 -11.23 1.23
CA LYS A 174 3.54 -10.27 1.71
C LYS A 174 4.32 -10.85 2.89
N MET A 175 3.65 -11.50 3.84
CA MET A 175 4.30 -12.18 4.97
C MET A 175 5.20 -13.34 4.54
N GLN A 176 4.87 -14.06 3.45
CA GLN A 176 5.71 -15.12 2.89
C GLN A 176 6.88 -14.60 2.04
N VAL A 177 6.72 -13.46 1.37
CA VAL A 177 7.75 -12.86 0.52
C VAL A 177 8.82 -12.13 1.33
N VAL A 178 8.46 -11.56 2.48
CA VAL A 178 9.41 -10.82 3.34
C VAL A 178 10.63 -11.66 3.77
N PRO A 179 10.50 -12.92 4.25
CA PRO A 179 11.66 -13.77 4.53
C PRO A 179 12.56 -14.04 3.31
N ILE A 180 11.98 -14.15 2.12
CA ILE A 180 12.72 -14.38 0.87
C ILE A 180 13.52 -13.14 0.50
N LEU A 181 12.88 -11.96 0.50
CA LEU A 181 13.54 -10.68 0.25
C LEU A 181 14.64 -10.40 1.28
N HIS A 182 14.39 -10.72 2.56
CA HIS A 182 15.41 -10.61 3.61
C HIS A 182 16.61 -11.53 3.33
N GLY A 183 16.35 -12.78 2.94
CA GLY A 183 17.38 -13.74 2.56
C GLY A 183 18.21 -13.30 1.36
N ASP A 184 17.56 -12.79 0.32
CA ASP A 184 18.20 -12.27 -0.89
C ASP A 184 19.06 -11.04 -0.59
N GLY A 185 18.53 -10.09 0.21
CA GLY A 185 19.29 -8.94 0.69
C GLY A 185 20.52 -9.36 1.49
N ASN A 186 20.38 -10.33 2.39
CA ASN A 186 21.51 -10.86 3.18
C ASN A 186 22.58 -11.51 2.29
N ARG A 187 22.17 -12.21 1.23
CA ARG A 187 23.09 -12.79 0.24
C ARG A 187 23.84 -11.70 -0.53
N LEU A 188 23.13 -10.70 -1.05
CA LEU A 188 23.71 -9.59 -1.80
C LEU A 188 24.68 -8.76 -0.94
N PHE A 189 24.32 -8.53 0.33
CA PHE A 189 25.18 -7.83 1.29
C PHE A 189 26.51 -8.57 1.49
N LYS A 190 26.48 -9.89 1.65
CA LYS A 190 27.70 -10.72 1.76
C LYS A 190 28.56 -10.70 0.50
N LEU A 191 27.95 -10.48 -0.66
CA LEU A 191 28.66 -10.34 -1.94
C LEU A 191 29.21 -8.92 -2.18
N GLY A 192 29.02 -7.98 -1.24
CA GLY A 192 29.46 -6.59 -1.37
C GLY A 192 28.58 -5.74 -2.29
N ARG A 193 27.45 -6.28 -2.77
CA ARG A 193 26.49 -5.57 -3.64
C ARG A 193 25.51 -4.78 -2.78
N TYR A 194 26.00 -3.72 -2.14
CA TYR A 194 25.27 -2.99 -1.10
C TYR A 194 24.02 -2.28 -1.62
N GLU A 195 24.08 -1.70 -2.83
CA GLU A 195 22.95 -1.00 -3.44
C GLU A 195 21.77 -1.95 -3.72
N GLU A 196 22.06 -3.11 -4.30
CA GLU A 196 21.04 -4.11 -4.59
C GLU A 196 20.50 -4.78 -3.32
N ALA A 197 21.36 -4.95 -2.30
CA ALA A 197 20.92 -5.41 -0.99
C ALA A 197 19.98 -4.39 -0.32
N ALA A 198 20.31 -3.10 -0.40
CA ALA A 198 19.51 -2.01 0.11
C ALA A 198 18.12 -1.99 -0.55
N ALA A 199 18.06 -2.11 -1.89
CA ALA A 199 16.81 -2.18 -2.63
C ALA A 199 15.92 -3.35 -2.17
N LYS A 200 16.51 -4.53 -1.93
CA LYS A 200 15.76 -5.70 -1.42
C LYS A 200 15.22 -5.51 0.00
N TYR A 201 15.99 -4.85 0.87
CA TYR A 201 15.50 -4.52 2.21
C TYR A 201 14.39 -3.47 2.19
N GLN A 202 14.52 -2.42 1.37
CA GLN A 202 13.47 -1.41 1.19
C GLN A 202 12.16 -2.04 0.70
N GLU A 203 12.23 -2.93 -0.29
CA GLU A 203 11.09 -3.67 -0.82
C GLU A 203 10.35 -4.46 0.29
N ALA A 204 11.11 -5.14 1.16
CA ALA A 204 10.56 -5.87 2.30
C ALA A 204 9.95 -4.93 3.37
N ILE A 205 10.59 -3.79 3.65
CA ILE A 205 10.09 -2.79 4.61
C ILE A 205 8.76 -2.21 4.14
N ILE A 206 8.63 -1.88 2.86
CA ILE A 206 7.39 -1.37 2.26
C ILE A 206 6.26 -2.40 2.41
N CYS A 207 6.56 -3.69 2.17
CA CYS A 207 5.58 -4.77 2.36
C CYS A 207 5.03 -4.78 3.79
N LEU A 208 5.90 -4.74 4.80
CA LEU A 208 5.50 -4.79 6.21
C LEU A 208 4.82 -3.50 6.71
N LYS A 209 5.26 -2.32 6.27
CA LYS A 209 4.61 -1.04 6.64
C LYS A 209 3.20 -0.93 6.07
N ASN A 210 2.98 -1.47 4.87
CA ASN A 210 1.64 -1.56 4.28
C ASN A 210 0.70 -2.45 5.11
N LEU A 211 1.21 -3.53 5.72
CA LEU A 211 0.44 -4.37 6.65
C LEU A 211 0.07 -3.59 7.92
N GLN A 212 1.03 -2.89 8.53
CA GLN A 212 0.80 -2.11 9.76
C GLN A 212 -0.30 -1.03 9.60
N THR A 213 -0.49 -0.50 8.40
CA THR A 213 -1.48 0.55 8.14
C THR A 213 -2.91 -0.01 8.01
N LYS A 214 -3.06 -1.24 7.49
CA LYS A 214 -4.36 -1.85 7.22
C LYS A 214 -4.96 -2.58 8.44
N GLU A 215 -4.12 -3.00 9.38
CA GLU A 215 -4.53 -3.90 10.45
C GLU A 215 -4.50 -3.18 11.82
N LYS A 216 -5.56 -2.39 12.08
CA LYS A 216 -5.72 -1.63 13.33
C LYS A 216 -5.95 -2.49 14.58
N ASP A 217 -6.29 -3.77 14.39
CA ASP A 217 -6.68 -4.72 15.44
C ASP A 217 -5.77 -5.95 15.52
N LEU A 218 -4.51 -5.84 15.05
CA LEU A 218 -3.52 -6.86 15.37
C LEU A 218 -3.35 -6.91 16.89
N GLY A 219 -3.77 -8.01 17.49
CA GLY A 219 -3.51 -8.27 18.90
C GLY A 219 -2.05 -7.96 19.26
N LYS A 220 -1.83 -7.39 20.44
CA LYS A 220 -0.55 -6.79 20.87
C LYS A 220 0.70 -7.64 20.57
N SER A 221 0.59 -8.97 20.62
CA SER A 221 1.67 -9.91 20.31
C SER A 221 2.04 -9.95 18.82
N SER A 222 1.06 -9.93 17.92
CA SER A 222 1.26 -9.98 16.46
C SER A 222 1.88 -8.67 15.96
N TRP A 223 1.40 -7.53 16.49
CA TRP A 223 1.96 -6.22 16.17
C TRP A 223 3.43 -6.08 16.60
N LEU A 224 3.79 -6.58 17.78
CA LEU A 224 5.17 -6.57 18.28
C LEU A 224 6.11 -7.45 17.43
N GLN A 225 5.61 -8.58 16.92
CA GLN A 225 6.38 -9.44 16.02
C GLN A 225 6.64 -8.77 14.67
N LEU A 226 5.63 -8.11 14.10
CA LEU A 226 5.77 -7.32 12.88
C LEU A 226 6.74 -6.15 13.05
N GLU A 227 6.60 -5.39 14.15
CA GLU A 227 7.49 -4.28 14.47
C GLU A 227 8.95 -4.74 14.59
N LYS A 228 9.18 -5.90 15.24
CA LYS A 228 10.52 -6.51 15.32
C LYS A 228 11.09 -6.86 13.94
N MET A 229 10.26 -7.39 13.04
CA MET A 229 10.67 -7.70 11.66
C MET A 229 11.02 -6.44 10.87
N VAL A 230 10.19 -5.39 10.97
CA VAL A 230 10.45 -4.09 10.34
C VAL A 230 11.78 -3.52 10.83
N ASN A 231 11.97 -3.46 12.15
CA ASN A 231 13.20 -2.92 12.73
C ASN A 231 14.44 -3.71 12.30
N THR A 232 14.35 -5.04 12.20
CA THR A 232 15.45 -5.89 11.71
C THR A 232 15.83 -5.53 10.27
N LEU A 233 14.84 -5.36 9.40
CA LEU A 233 15.07 -4.98 7.99
C LEU A 233 15.62 -3.57 7.86
N VAL A 234 15.11 -2.62 8.64
CA VAL A 234 15.62 -1.22 8.66
C VAL A 234 17.07 -1.19 9.12
N LEU A 235 17.44 -1.96 10.15
CA LEU A 235 18.84 -2.04 10.59
C LEU A 235 19.76 -2.65 9.52
N ASN A 236 19.30 -3.68 8.81
CA ASN A 236 20.05 -4.26 7.69
C ASN A 236 20.18 -3.29 6.50
N TYR A 237 19.14 -2.49 6.23
CA TYR A 237 19.18 -1.40 5.25
C TYR A 237 20.18 -0.32 5.67
N CYS A 238 20.13 0.15 6.92
CA CYS A 238 21.12 1.08 7.47
C CYS A 238 22.55 0.53 7.38
N GLN A 239 22.73 -0.78 7.54
CA GLN A 239 24.04 -1.41 7.38
C GLN A 239 24.56 -1.32 5.93
N CYS A 240 23.67 -1.36 4.93
CA CYS A 240 24.04 -1.13 3.53
C CYS A 240 24.42 0.34 3.31
N LEU A 241 23.62 1.27 3.80
CA LEU A 241 23.88 2.71 3.70
C LEU A 241 25.21 3.11 4.35
N LEU A 242 25.54 2.53 5.51
CA LEU A 242 26.84 2.73 6.16
C LEU A 242 28.02 2.26 5.29
N LYS A 243 27.82 1.27 4.42
CA LYS A 243 28.84 0.81 3.46
C LYS A 243 28.92 1.67 2.21
N GLN A 244 27.92 2.53 2.01
CA GLN A 244 27.82 3.49 0.91
C GLN A 244 28.10 4.93 1.37
N ASP A 245 28.54 5.11 2.62
CA ASP A 245 28.83 6.42 3.24
C ASP A 245 27.61 7.37 3.36
N GLU A 246 26.39 6.82 3.32
CA GLU A 246 25.12 7.56 3.47
C GLU A 246 24.72 7.72 4.96
N PHE A 247 25.51 8.50 5.70
CA PHE A 247 25.39 8.58 7.17
C PHE A 247 24.14 9.31 7.67
N TYR A 248 23.56 10.23 6.89
CA TYR A 248 22.42 11.04 7.32
C TYR A 248 21.14 10.21 7.43
N GLU A 249 20.81 9.41 6.41
CA GLU A 249 19.64 8.52 6.43
C GLU A 249 19.75 7.47 7.56
N VAL A 250 20.96 6.95 7.80
CA VAL A 250 21.22 6.01 8.89
C VAL A 250 20.88 6.63 10.25
N LEU A 251 21.31 7.88 10.48
CA LEU A 251 21.04 8.57 11.74
C LEU A 251 19.55 8.79 11.97
N GLU A 252 18.80 9.16 10.92
CA GLU A 252 17.35 9.34 11.01
C GLU A 252 16.65 8.02 11.41
N HIS A 253 16.86 6.96 10.63
CA HIS A 253 16.21 5.66 10.86
C HIS A 253 16.59 5.04 12.20
N THR A 254 17.87 5.10 12.61
CA THR A 254 18.31 4.53 13.88
C THR A 254 17.83 5.34 15.08
N SER A 255 17.77 6.67 14.96
CA SER A 255 17.23 7.54 16.02
C SER A 255 15.74 7.25 16.27
N ASP A 256 14.97 7.03 15.21
CA ASP A 256 13.55 6.71 15.33
C ASP A 256 13.33 5.35 15.98
N ILE A 257 14.09 4.32 15.60
CA ILE A 257 14.05 3.00 16.28
C ILE A 257 14.37 3.15 17.77
N ILE A 258 15.40 3.93 18.14
CA ILE A 258 15.79 4.13 19.54
C ILE A 258 14.72 4.90 20.33
N ARG A 259 14.05 5.87 19.71
CA ARG A 259 12.94 6.61 20.36
C ARG A 259 11.76 5.71 20.70
N HIS A 260 11.43 4.78 19.79
CA HIS A 260 10.33 3.84 19.99
C HIS A 260 10.71 2.64 20.88
N HIS A 261 11.99 2.27 20.90
CA HIS A 261 12.55 1.19 21.73
C HIS A 261 13.75 1.67 22.55
N PRO A 262 13.54 2.56 23.54
CA PRO A 262 14.65 3.05 24.34
C PRO A 262 15.28 1.87 25.07
N VAL A 263 16.56 1.62 24.80
CA VAL A 263 17.36 0.64 25.54
C VAL A 263 17.23 1.02 27.02
N ARG A 264 16.50 0.20 27.81
CA ARG A 264 16.50 0.36 29.26
C ARG A 264 17.95 0.31 29.71
N LYS A 265 18.50 1.44 30.16
CA LYS A 265 19.80 1.49 30.83
C LYS A 265 19.80 0.42 31.90
N TRP A 266 20.62 -0.62 31.71
CA TRP A 266 20.81 -1.67 32.69
C TRP A 266 21.44 -1.04 33.95
N PRO A 267 20.77 -1.08 35.12
CA PRO A 267 21.39 -0.65 36.34
C PRO A 267 22.35 -1.75 36.79
N TRP A 268 23.64 -1.54 36.51
CA TRP A 268 24.82 -2.15 37.14
C TRP A 268 24.96 -3.68 37.09
N GLY A 269 26.09 -4.12 36.52
CA GLY A 269 26.85 -5.30 36.97
C GLY A 269 26.25 -6.69 36.77
N GLY A 270 26.73 -7.42 35.77
CA GLY A 270 26.63 -8.88 35.75
C GLY A 270 26.47 -9.47 34.36
N ARG A 271 27.57 -10.00 33.80
CA ARG A 271 27.48 -10.88 32.63
C ARG A 271 26.63 -12.11 32.98
N LYS A 272 25.61 -12.38 32.18
CA LYS A 272 25.39 -13.72 31.63
C LYS A 272 25.17 -13.60 30.13
N ARG A 273 25.98 -14.37 29.42
CA ARG A 273 26.14 -14.41 27.97
C ARG A 273 25.04 -15.34 27.43
N ASP A 274 23.96 -14.77 26.93
CA ASP A 274 23.11 -15.42 25.92
C ASP A 274 23.24 -14.61 24.63
N SER A 275 24.42 -14.71 24.04
CA SER A 275 24.78 -14.06 22.79
C SER A 275 24.32 -14.91 21.61
N GLY A 276 23.05 -14.74 21.21
CA GLY A 276 22.66 -14.91 19.82
C GLY A 276 23.06 -13.65 19.03
N ASN A 277 24.32 -13.60 18.59
CA ASN A 277 24.83 -12.83 17.43
C ASN A 277 24.25 -11.43 17.11
N PHE A 278 24.02 -10.54 18.08
CA PHE A 278 23.46 -9.21 17.78
C PHE A 278 24.45 -8.03 17.72
N PHE A 279 25.66 -8.14 18.26
CA PHE A 279 26.65 -7.04 18.20
C PHE A 279 28.08 -7.58 18.25
N GLN A 280 28.67 -7.87 17.09
CA GLN A 280 30.13 -7.90 16.91
C GLN A 280 30.45 -7.09 15.66
N GLY A 281 31.07 -5.92 15.82
CA GLY A 281 31.57 -5.16 14.67
C GLY A 281 31.75 -3.65 14.84
N PHE A 282 31.23 -3.02 15.89
CA PHE A 282 31.36 -1.56 16.05
C PHE A 282 32.63 -1.19 16.84
N PRO A 283 33.54 -0.37 16.28
CA PRO A 283 34.53 0.34 17.08
C PRO A 283 33.83 1.40 17.95
N PRO A 284 34.37 1.72 19.14
CA PRO A 284 33.81 2.77 19.99
C PRO A 284 33.88 4.14 19.28
N PRO A 285 32.91 5.05 19.54
CA PRO A 285 32.93 6.38 18.94
C PRO A 285 34.18 7.17 19.38
N PRO A 286 34.76 8.01 18.51
CA PRO A 286 35.89 8.85 18.88
C PRO A 286 35.49 9.87 19.97
N PRO A 287 36.41 10.23 20.88
CA PRO A 287 36.12 11.23 21.90
C PRO A 287 35.82 12.61 21.29
N PRO A 288 34.97 13.43 21.93
CA PRO A 288 34.65 14.77 21.43
C PRO A 288 35.92 15.63 21.37
N PRO A 289 36.03 16.53 20.37
CA PRO A 289 37.16 17.43 20.25
C PRO A 289 37.24 18.36 21.48
N PRO A 290 38.45 18.71 21.95
CA PRO A 290 38.61 19.63 23.07
C PRO A 290 38.00 21.00 22.73
N PRO A 291 37.37 21.69 23.69
CA PRO A 291 36.82 23.02 23.45
C PRO A 291 37.96 23.96 23.04
N GLY A 292 37.90 24.44 21.79
CA GLY A 292 38.79 25.48 21.27
C GLY A 292 38.59 26.80 22.02
N PRO A 293 39.63 27.66 22.09
CA PRO A 293 39.55 28.90 22.84
C PRO A 293 38.50 29.83 22.22
N PHE A 294 37.52 30.21 23.04
CA PHE A 294 36.59 31.29 22.74
C PHE A 294 37.38 32.58 22.50
N SER A 295 37.49 33.04 21.26
CA SER A 295 37.84 34.44 20.98
C SER A 295 36.54 35.24 20.91
N TYR A 296 36.23 35.96 21.98
CA TYR A 296 35.38 37.13 21.90
C TYR A 296 36.07 38.19 21.04
N ARG A 297 35.49 38.53 19.88
CA ARG A 297 35.45 39.88 19.30
C ARG A 297 34.26 39.98 18.36
#